data_AF-A0A7C7FMQ3-F1
#
_entry.id   AF-A0A7C7FMQ3-F1
#
_cell.length_a   1.000
_cell.length_b   1.000
_cell.length_c   1.000
_cell.angle_alpha   90.00
_cell.angle_beta   90.00
_cell.angle_gamma   90.00
#
_symmetry.space_group_name_H-M   'P 1'
#
loop_
_entity.id
_entity.type
_entity.pdbx_description
1 polymer ?
#
loop_
_entity_poly.entity_id
_entity_poly.type
_entity_poly.pdbx_seq_one_letter_code
_entity_poly.pdbx_strand_id
1 'polypeptide(L)'
;MKIDKAQQKELVLRKEELNKVKSTLKTEFIGIDSVIDEFINQVEPWHLIGTTQNRPSIINLWGMTGVGKTSLAKRLAELLEYENQIVRFDMGEYCTNNAANYLKYDLIDKMADLSGEKLIIVFDEFQLVRTKSGGGDEIDRDASRVIWDLLDSGKFNYLNRLKFRGDYLRQIIEQLRFCLDRGVVVKNGEVMAKKRLFINIMESESLSEFLCRRPKRGGKQDKRISFVDWHHHDDILECARPMFTSIFEVEEYLNRLDGAQTISFLSKVLQKYLMPRELDFSKALVIVMGNLDEIYHMSDLVDPDENADEFYVESLQITVPRVKWALQKRFRNEQVARLGNNHIIYPSLNKKAYEKIIAIKLHEVVVRIQEQFGVAIEFDSSVNKILYLEGVFPTQGVRPVLTTFNSLIEHLFVAIIISLGNEIL
;
A
#
# COMPACT_ATOMS: atom_id res chain seq x y z
N MET A 1 18.34 -18.75 30.36
CA MET A 1 17.15 -18.92 29.50
C MET A 1 17.55 -19.83 28.35
N LYS A 2 16.99 -21.05 28.23
CA LYS A 2 17.33 -21.97 27.12
C LYS A 2 16.26 -21.81 26.04
N ILE A 3 16.66 -21.32 24.87
CA ILE A 3 15.81 -21.32 23.67
C ILE A 3 15.60 -22.77 23.25
N ASP A 4 14.38 -23.11 22.83
CA ASP A 4 14.07 -24.44 22.31
C ASP A 4 14.91 -24.74 21.05
N LYS A 5 15.43 -25.96 20.93
CA LYS A 5 16.30 -26.34 19.81
C LYS A 5 15.59 -26.23 18.46
N ALA A 6 14.28 -26.46 18.41
CA ALA A 6 13.52 -26.31 17.18
C ALA A 6 13.38 -24.83 16.78
N GLN A 7 13.08 -23.95 17.74
CA GLN A 7 13.06 -22.49 17.51
C GLN A 7 14.41 -21.96 17.05
N GLN A 8 15.51 -22.43 17.64
CA GLN A 8 16.85 -22.04 17.20
C GLN A 8 17.13 -22.48 15.76
N LYS A 9 16.73 -23.70 15.39
CA LYS A 9 16.92 -24.22 14.02
C LYS A 9 16.13 -23.40 13.00
N GLU A 10 14.90 -23.02 13.31
CA GLU A 10 14.07 -22.16 12.46
C GLU A 10 14.70 -20.78 12.22
N LEU A 11 15.24 -20.15 13.27
CA LEU A 11 15.91 -18.86 13.15
C LEU A 11 17.17 -18.93 12.27
N VAL A 12 17.92 -20.04 12.34
CA VAL A 12 19.08 -20.27 11.46
C VAL A 12 18.64 -20.41 10.01
N LEU A 13 17.57 -21.16 9.74
CA LEU A 13 17.05 -21.35 8.38
C LEU A 13 16.61 -20.02 7.74
N ARG A 14 15.83 -19.21 8.46
CA ARG A 14 15.41 -17.88 8.00
C ARG A 14 16.58 -16.93 7.76
N LYS A 15 17.63 -17.04 8.58
CA LYS A 15 18.85 -16.26 8.39
C LYS A 15 19.58 -16.68 7.11
N GLU A 16 19.65 -17.98 6.82
CA GLU A 16 20.22 -18.48 5.57
C GLU A 16 19.40 -18.05 4.33
N GLU A 17 18.07 -18.07 4.43
CA GLU A 17 17.16 -17.55 3.41
C GLU A 17 17.43 -16.06 3.13
N LEU A 18 17.50 -15.24 4.19
CA LEU A 18 17.79 -13.81 4.05
C LEU A 18 19.18 -13.54 3.44
N ASN A 19 20.18 -14.38 3.74
CA ASN A 19 21.49 -14.29 3.11
C ASN A 19 21.45 -14.62 1.61
N LYS A 20 20.62 -15.58 1.19
CA LYS A 20 20.41 -15.87 -0.24
C LYS A 20 19.73 -14.69 -0.93
N VAL A 21 18.68 -14.14 -0.32
CA VAL A 21 17.97 -12.94 -0.80
C VAL A 21 18.96 -11.78 -0.99
N LYS A 22 19.82 -11.54 0.01
CA LYS A 22 20.88 -10.54 -0.05
C LYS A 22 21.83 -10.74 -1.24
N SER A 23 22.28 -11.97 -1.47
CA SER A 23 23.14 -12.30 -2.62
C SER A 23 22.41 -12.03 -3.94
N THR A 24 21.16 -12.44 -4.08
CA THR A 24 20.34 -12.17 -5.29
C THR A 24 20.19 -10.68 -5.52
N LEU A 25 19.84 -9.90 -4.49
CA LEU A 25 19.71 -8.45 -4.61
C LEU A 25 21.02 -7.79 -5.09
N LYS A 26 22.18 -8.21 -4.58
CA LYS A 26 23.48 -7.67 -5.05
C LYS A 26 23.80 -8.03 -6.50
N THR A 27 23.25 -9.12 -7.03
CA THR A 27 23.40 -9.46 -8.45
C THR A 27 22.50 -8.62 -9.35
N GLU A 28 21.28 -8.31 -8.89
CA GLU A 28 20.26 -7.59 -9.67
C GLU A 28 20.43 -6.06 -9.60
N PHE A 29 20.84 -5.52 -8.45
CA PHE A 29 20.97 -4.10 -8.20
C PHE A 29 22.43 -3.67 -8.22
N ILE A 30 22.80 -2.90 -9.25
CA ILE A 30 24.19 -2.53 -9.50
C ILE A 30 24.56 -1.22 -8.80
N GLY A 31 25.71 -1.21 -8.12
CA GLY A 31 26.31 0.00 -7.55
C GLY A 31 25.78 0.39 -6.17
N ILE A 32 24.91 -0.41 -5.57
CA ILE A 32 24.29 -0.14 -4.26
C ILE A 32 24.52 -1.27 -3.23
N ASP A 33 25.60 -2.04 -3.38
CA ASP A 33 25.90 -3.18 -2.49
C ASP A 33 25.92 -2.82 -1.01
N SER A 34 26.48 -1.66 -0.65
CA SER A 34 26.54 -1.16 0.73
C SER A 34 25.15 -0.83 1.29
N VAL A 35 24.28 -0.26 0.45
CA VAL A 35 22.88 0.03 0.78
C VAL A 35 22.12 -1.27 1.01
N ILE A 36 22.34 -2.29 0.18
CA ILE A 36 21.73 -3.62 0.35
C ILE A 36 22.22 -4.27 1.63
N ASP A 37 23.52 -4.16 1.95
CA ASP A 37 24.08 -4.65 3.21
C ASP A 37 23.37 -4.01 4.41
N GLU A 38 23.27 -2.68 4.42
CA GLU A 38 22.59 -1.95 5.50
C GLU A 38 21.11 -2.27 5.59
N PHE A 39 20.43 -2.34 4.45
CA PHE A 39 19.00 -2.63 4.36
C PHE A 39 18.68 -4.02 4.89
N ILE A 40 19.41 -5.04 4.45
CA ILE A 40 19.22 -6.42 4.94
C ILE A 40 19.52 -6.52 6.44
N ASN A 41 20.56 -5.85 6.92
CA ASN A 41 20.88 -5.84 8.36
C ASN A 41 19.74 -5.23 9.19
N GLN A 42 19.02 -4.22 8.67
CA GLN A 42 17.88 -3.62 9.34
C GLN A 42 16.59 -4.45 9.20
N VAL A 43 16.44 -5.21 8.11
CA VAL A 43 15.32 -6.15 7.90
C VAL A 43 15.47 -7.43 8.74
N GLU A 44 16.71 -7.87 9.02
CA GLU A 44 17.01 -9.13 9.71
C GLU A 44 16.24 -9.31 11.04
N PRO A 45 16.24 -8.35 11.99
CA PRO A 45 15.50 -8.51 13.24
C PRO A 45 14.00 -8.71 13.02
N TRP A 46 13.40 -7.99 12.09
CA TRP A 46 11.99 -8.15 11.75
C TRP A 46 11.71 -9.50 11.08
N HIS A 47 12.58 -9.92 10.15
CA HIS A 47 12.41 -11.17 9.44
C HIS A 47 12.47 -12.37 10.40
N LEU A 48 13.45 -12.37 11.32
CA LEU A 48 13.70 -13.46 12.27
C LEU A 48 12.70 -13.49 13.43
N ILE A 49 12.43 -12.35 14.09
CA ILE A 49 11.67 -12.29 15.34
C ILE A 49 10.53 -11.25 15.35
N GLY A 50 10.10 -10.78 14.17
CA GLY A 50 9.06 -9.75 14.01
C GLY A 50 7.73 -10.03 14.70
N THR A 51 7.40 -11.31 14.95
CA THR A 51 6.17 -11.70 15.67
C THR A 51 6.17 -11.30 17.15
N THR A 52 7.34 -11.00 17.73
CA THR A 52 7.51 -10.60 19.13
C THR A 52 7.61 -9.08 19.32
N GLN A 53 7.52 -8.31 18.24
CA GLN A 53 7.62 -6.85 18.28
C GLN A 53 6.35 -6.22 18.85
N ASN A 54 6.54 -5.16 19.64
CA ASN A 54 5.45 -4.35 20.21
C ASN A 54 5.24 -3.03 19.45
N ARG A 55 6.10 -2.74 18.47
CA ARG A 55 6.10 -1.55 17.63
C ARG A 55 6.67 -1.94 16.25
N PRO A 56 6.18 -1.33 15.17
CA PRO A 56 6.65 -1.66 13.84
C PRO A 56 8.13 -1.36 13.67
N SER A 57 8.80 -2.16 12.85
CA SER A 57 10.17 -1.89 12.43
C SER A 57 10.16 -0.83 11.34
N ILE A 58 10.78 0.32 11.58
CA ILE A 58 10.85 1.41 10.60
C ILE A 58 12.24 1.43 9.96
N ILE A 59 12.25 1.45 8.64
CA ILE A 59 13.44 1.64 7.81
C ILE A 59 13.17 2.81 6.86
N ASN A 60 14.08 3.78 6.84
CA ASN A 60 13.94 4.96 5.99
C ASN A 60 14.98 4.93 4.87
N LEU A 61 14.55 5.01 3.62
CA LEU A 61 15.39 5.03 2.42
C LEU A 61 15.38 6.42 1.79
N TRP A 62 16.51 7.11 1.79
CA TRP A 62 16.66 8.46 1.23
C TRP A 62 17.64 8.42 0.07
N GLY A 63 17.29 9.09 -1.03
CA GLY A 63 18.08 9.03 -2.26
C GLY A 63 17.54 9.98 -3.29
N MET A 64 18.32 10.29 -4.32
CA MET A 64 17.79 10.96 -5.51
C MET A 64 16.77 10.09 -6.24
N THR A 65 16.09 10.67 -7.23
CA THR A 65 15.23 9.89 -8.12
C THR A 65 16.04 8.85 -8.91
N GLY A 66 15.39 7.74 -9.27
CA GLY A 66 16.00 6.75 -10.18
C GLY A 66 17.14 5.89 -9.62
N VAL A 67 17.48 5.96 -8.33
CA VAL A 67 18.52 5.13 -7.67
C VAL A 67 18.03 3.74 -7.19
N GLY A 68 16.76 3.41 -7.42
CA GLY A 68 16.23 2.05 -7.19
C GLY A 68 15.58 1.78 -5.82
N LYS A 69 15.23 2.81 -5.03
CA LYS A 69 14.56 2.66 -3.71
C LYS A 69 13.30 1.77 -3.77
N THR A 70 12.33 2.16 -4.59
CA THR A 70 11.06 1.43 -4.76
C THR A 70 11.27 0.03 -5.31
N SER A 71 12.17 -0.12 -6.29
CA SER A 71 12.49 -1.40 -6.90
C SER A 71 13.11 -2.37 -5.89
N LEU A 72 14.00 -1.89 -5.01
CA LEU A 72 14.62 -2.71 -3.95
C LEU A 72 13.58 -3.22 -2.95
N ALA A 73 12.70 -2.35 -2.46
CA ALA A 73 11.66 -2.73 -1.51
C ALA A 73 10.68 -3.75 -2.11
N LYS A 74 10.26 -3.54 -3.37
CA LYS A 74 9.41 -4.47 -4.09
C LYS A 74 10.10 -5.83 -4.27
N ARG A 75 11.35 -5.83 -4.74
CA ARG A 75 12.08 -7.06 -5.01
C ARG A 75 12.40 -7.85 -3.73
N LEU A 76 12.67 -7.17 -2.62
CA LEU A 76 12.78 -7.82 -1.32
C LEU A 76 11.49 -8.58 -0.95
N ALA A 77 10.33 -7.93 -1.12
CA ALA A 77 9.05 -8.55 -0.79
C ALA A 77 8.76 -9.77 -1.67
N GLU A 78 9.08 -9.70 -2.96
CA GLU A 78 9.01 -10.86 -3.88
C GLU A 78 9.89 -12.01 -3.41
N LEU A 79 11.16 -11.75 -3.12
CA LEU A 79 12.13 -12.79 -2.72
C LEU A 79 11.86 -13.40 -1.33
N LEU A 80 11.14 -12.70 -0.47
CA LEU A 80 10.71 -13.18 0.85
C LEU A 80 9.27 -13.73 0.85
N GLU A 81 8.64 -13.85 -0.32
CA GLU A 81 7.25 -14.34 -0.47
C GLU A 81 6.18 -13.48 0.24
N TYR A 82 6.43 -12.18 0.40
CA TYR A 82 5.50 -11.19 0.97
C TYR A 82 4.69 -10.44 -0.11
N GLU A 83 4.62 -10.94 -1.35
CA GLU A 83 3.92 -10.28 -2.47
C GLU A 83 2.44 -9.98 -2.19
N ASN A 84 1.79 -10.86 -1.42
CA ASN A 84 0.38 -10.70 -1.02
C ASN A 84 0.21 -9.92 0.29
N GLN A 85 1.31 -9.59 0.97
CA GLN A 85 1.34 -8.89 2.26
C GLN A 85 2.23 -7.64 2.21
N ILE A 86 2.44 -7.07 1.02
CA ILE A 86 3.04 -5.75 0.83
C ILE A 86 1.95 -4.75 0.46
N VAL A 87 1.81 -3.70 1.26
CA VAL A 87 0.86 -2.61 1.00
C VAL A 87 1.65 -1.33 0.73
N ARG A 88 1.49 -0.78 -0.48
CA ARG A 88 2.19 0.43 -0.92
C ARG A 88 1.24 1.63 -1.00
N PHE A 89 1.72 2.76 -0.52
CA PHE A 89 1.09 4.07 -0.63
C PHE A 89 2.03 5.01 -1.37
N ASP A 90 1.57 5.56 -2.49
CA ASP A 90 2.23 6.70 -3.13
C ASP A 90 1.79 7.97 -2.42
N MET A 91 2.70 8.56 -1.65
CA MET A 91 2.39 9.72 -0.83
C MET A 91 2.12 10.97 -1.67
N GLY A 92 2.51 10.95 -2.95
CA GLY A 92 2.15 11.94 -3.97
C GLY A 92 0.64 12.10 -4.15
N GLU A 93 -0.12 11.00 -4.07
CA GLU A 93 -1.57 11.02 -4.26
C GLU A 93 -2.30 11.78 -3.14
N TYR A 94 -1.70 11.87 -1.95
CA TYR A 94 -2.32 12.47 -0.75
C TYR A 94 -1.76 13.86 -0.40
N CYS A 95 -1.17 14.54 -1.38
CA CYS A 95 -0.47 15.81 -1.17
C CYS A 95 -1.38 17.01 -0.93
N THR A 96 -2.64 16.97 -1.37
CA THR A 96 -3.59 18.08 -1.17
C THR A 96 -4.41 17.89 0.09
N ASN A 97 -4.95 18.96 0.68
CA ASN A 97 -5.75 18.87 1.91
C ASN A 97 -6.99 17.97 1.73
N ASN A 98 -7.65 18.03 0.57
CA ASN A 98 -8.76 17.15 0.26
C ASN A 98 -8.30 15.70 0.10
N ALA A 99 -7.16 15.47 -0.57
CA ALA A 99 -6.59 14.14 -0.78
C ALA A 99 -6.12 13.48 0.53
N ALA A 100 -5.59 14.26 1.49
CA ALA A 100 -5.15 13.76 2.78
C ALA A 100 -6.27 13.05 3.55
N ASN A 101 -7.52 13.52 3.45
CA ASN A 101 -8.67 12.86 4.07
C ASN A 101 -8.90 11.44 3.53
N TYR A 102 -8.58 11.18 2.26
CA TYR A 102 -8.71 9.86 1.64
C TYR A 102 -7.65 8.88 2.13
N LEU A 103 -6.48 9.35 2.53
CA LEU A 103 -5.39 8.50 3.02
C LEU A 103 -5.82 7.62 4.19
N LYS A 104 -6.52 8.19 5.17
CA LYS A 104 -7.04 7.41 6.30
C LYS A 104 -7.98 6.31 5.82
N TYR A 105 -8.88 6.63 4.89
CA TYR A 105 -9.82 5.64 4.36
C TYR A 105 -9.12 4.56 3.55
N ASP A 106 -8.21 4.92 2.66
CA ASP A 106 -7.46 4.00 1.81
C ASP A 106 -6.51 3.11 2.62
N LEU A 107 -5.87 3.66 3.66
CA LEU A 107 -5.06 2.89 4.60
C LEU A 107 -5.90 1.83 5.30
N ILE A 108 -7.05 2.24 5.85
CA ILE A 108 -7.98 1.27 6.44
C ILE A 108 -8.39 0.28 5.35
N ASP A 109 -8.76 0.73 4.14
CA ASP A 109 -9.19 -0.09 2.99
C ASP A 109 -8.28 -1.27 2.70
N LYS A 110 -7.02 -0.95 2.48
CA LYS A 110 -6.00 -1.92 2.09
C LYS A 110 -5.49 -2.79 3.24
N MET A 111 -5.58 -2.33 4.49
CA MET A 111 -4.85 -2.94 5.60
C MET A 111 -5.70 -3.52 6.72
N ALA A 112 -7.00 -3.19 6.83
CA ALA A 112 -7.80 -3.60 8.00
C ALA A 112 -7.84 -5.12 8.20
N ASP A 113 -7.91 -5.89 7.11
CA ASP A 113 -7.94 -7.36 7.15
C ASP A 113 -6.57 -7.98 7.49
N LEU A 114 -5.50 -7.19 7.45
CA LEU A 114 -4.12 -7.58 7.79
C LEU A 114 -3.73 -7.18 9.22
N SER A 115 -4.67 -6.67 10.01
CA SER A 115 -4.44 -6.27 11.40
C SER A 115 -4.01 -7.48 12.24
N GLY A 116 -2.88 -7.35 12.94
CA GLY A 116 -2.27 -8.38 13.78
C GLY A 116 -1.32 -9.33 13.04
N GLU A 117 -1.27 -9.24 11.71
CA GLU A 117 -0.40 -10.05 10.85
C GLU A 117 0.97 -9.40 10.62
N LYS A 118 1.93 -10.20 10.16
CA LYS A 118 3.23 -9.71 9.71
C LYS A 118 3.11 -9.28 8.25
N LEU A 119 3.32 -8.00 7.97
CA LEU A 119 3.22 -7.40 6.63
C LEU A 119 4.32 -6.37 6.39
N ILE A 120 4.51 -5.99 5.12
CA ILE A 120 5.38 -4.91 4.70
C ILE A 120 4.50 -3.71 4.29
N ILE A 121 4.76 -2.55 4.86
CA ILE A 121 4.08 -1.30 4.50
C ILE A 121 5.10 -0.37 3.86
N VAL A 122 4.81 0.12 2.66
CA VAL A 122 5.71 1.00 1.92
C VAL A 122 5.05 2.36 1.76
N PHE A 123 5.70 3.40 2.28
CA PHE A 123 5.36 4.78 2.00
C PHE A 123 6.36 5.36 1.00
N ASP A 124 5.96 5.50 -0.25
CA ASP A 124 6.81 6.04 -1.31
C ASP A 124 6.59 7.55 -1.48
N GLU A 125 7.60 8.27 -1.97
CA GLU A 125 7.54 9.74 -2.15
C GLU A 125 7.12 10.51 -0.86
N PHE A 126 7.55 10.02 0.30
CA PHE A 126 7.10 10.47 1.62
C PHE A 126 7.28 11.98 1.84
N GLN A 127 8.30 12.59 1.24
CA GLN A 127 8.61 14.01 1.34
C GLN A 127 7.49 14.94 0.83
N LEU A 128 6.51 14.40 0.09
CA LEU A 128 5.42 15.18 -0.47
C LEU A 128 4.28 15.44 0.53
N VAL A 129 4.12 14.61 1.57
CA VAL A 129 3.08 14.79 2.61
C VAL A 129 3.57 15.73 3.72
N ARG A 130 3.91 16.95 3.34
CA ARG A 130 4.48 17.97 4.24
C ARG A 130 3.47 18.42 5.31
N THR A 131 3.97 18.70 6.50
CA THR A 131 3.22 19.33 7.62
C THR A 131 3.76 20.70 8.00
N LYS A 132 4.79 21.18 7.29
CA LYS A 132 5.29 22.55 7.31
C LYS A 132 5.23 23.16 5.91
N SER A 133 4.90 24.44 5.87
CA SER A 133 4.97 25.27 4.67
C SER A 133 6.43 25.64 4.36
N GLY A 134 6.69 26.16 3.15
CA GLY A 134 8.02 26.67 2.80
C GLY A 134 8.50 27.83 3.69
N GLY A 135 7.58 28.55 4.33
CA GLY A 135 7.88 29.62 5.30
C GLY A 135 8.06 29.15 6.74
N GLY A 136 7.85 27.85 7.02
CA GLY A 136 7.97 27.27 8.35
C GLY A 136 6.67 27.22 9.15
N ASP A 137 5.58 27.81 8.65
CA ASP A 137 4.25 27.72 9.27
C ASP A 137 3.72 26.27 9.22
N GLU A 138 2.98 25.88 10.24
CA GLU A 138 2.38 24.55 10.29
C GLU A 138 1.21 24.42 9.31
N ILE A 139 1.19 23.32 8.58
CA ILE A 139 0.06 22.92 7.73
C ILE A 139 -0.77 21.94 8.54
N ASP A 140 -2.02 22.31 8.83
CA ASP A 140 -2.95 21.38 9.46
C ASP A 140 -3.33 20.27 8.47
N ARG A 141 -2.92 19.05 8.81
CA ARG A 141 -3.23 17.81 8.08
C ARG A 141 -3.64 16.74 9.06
N ASP A 142 -4.75 16.95 9.74
CA ASP A 142 -5.36 15.99 10.66
C ASP A 142 -5.46 14.57 10.08
N ALA A 143 -5.73 14.43 8.79
CA ALA A 143 -5.86 13.11 8.17
C ALA A 143 -4.54 12.34 8.01
N SER A 144 -3.38 13.02 8.02
CA SER A 144 -2.06 12.38 8.05
C SER A 144 -1.69 11.82 9.43
N ARG A 145 -2.45 12.17 10.48
CA ARG A 145 -2.21 11.71 11.87
C ARG A 145 -2.13 10.19 12.00
N VAL A 146 -2.93 9.48 11.19
CA VAL A 146 -2.94 8.01 11.14
C VAL A 146 -1.57 7.43 10.79
N ILE A 147 -0.80 8.07 9.90
CA ILE A 147 0.55 7.63 9.55
C ILE A 147 1.46 7.77 10.76
N TRP A 148 1.38 8.91 11.46
CA TRP A 148 2.24 9.17 12.60
C TRP A 148 1.93 8.23 13.76
N ASP A 149 0.65 7.85 13.96
CA ASP A 149 0.26 6.90 15.00
C ASP A 149 0.70 5.46 14.64
N LEU A 150 0.61 5.10 13.35
CA LEU A 150 1.18 3.88 12.79
C LEU A 150 2.70 3.81 13.00
N LEU A 151 3.44 4.87 12.68
CA LEU A 151 4.90 4.90 12.86
C LEU A 151 5.31 4.86 14.34
N ASP A 152 4.53 5.46 15.24
CA ASP A 152 4.87 5.47 16.67
C ASP A 152 4.59 4.11 17.34
N SER A 153 3.34 3.66 17.30
CA SER A 153 2.88 2.50 18.06
C SER A 153 2.49 1.29 17.21
N GLY A 154 2.31 1.48 15.90
CA GLY A 154 1.67 0.50 15.03
C GLY A 154 0.15 0.43 15.21
N LYS A 155 -0.43 1.17 16.17
CA LYS A 155 -1.83 1.06 16.55
C LYS A 155 -2.55 2.38 16.33
N PHE A 156 -3.76 2.31 15.82
CA PHE A 156 -4.66 3.45 15.78
C PHE A 156 -6.12 3.01 15.78
N ASN A 157 -6.96 3.87 16.33
CA ASN A 157 -8.39 3.64 16.38
C ASN A 157 -9.07 4.20 15.13
N TYR A 158 -10.01 3.42 14.59
CA TYR A 158 -10.90 3.88 13.55
C TYR A 158 -12.36 3.57 13.89
N LEU A 159 -13.26 4.40 13.39
CA LEU A 159 -14.68 4.10 13.37
C LEU A 159 -14.98 3.35 12.07
N ASN A 160 -15.83 2.34 12.11
CA ASN A 160 -16.12 1.51 10.94
C ASN A 160 -16.50 2.34 9.70
N ARG A 161 -15.99 1.89 8.55
CA ARG A 161 -15.84 2.64 7.29
C ARG A 161 -17.12 3.25 6.70
N LEU A 162 -18.31 2.80 7.10
CA LEU A 162 -19.54 3.21 6.43
C LEU A 162 -20.47 3.82 7.47
N LYS A 163 -20.17 5.08 7.88
CA LYS A 163 -21.15 5.91 8.60
C LYS A 163 -22.53 5.76 7.96
N PHE A 164 -22.59 5.81 6.62
CA PHE A 164 -23.81 5.58 5.85
C PHE A 164 -24.53 4.26 6.15
N ARG A 165 -23.84 3.11 6.26
CA ARG A 165 -24.50 1.83 6.59
C ARG A 165 -24.95 1.76 8.05
N GLY A 166 -24.18 2.33 8.97
CA GLY A 166 -24.59 2.46 10.38
C GLY A 166 -25.79 3.40 10.54
N ASP A 167 -25.83 4.50 9.81
CA ASP A 167 -26.93 5.46 9.79
C ASP A 167 -28.18 4.86 9.13
N TYR A 168 -28.01 4.09 8.05
CA TYR A 168 -29.09 3.34 7.41
C TYR A 168 -29.66 2.26 8.33
N LEU A 169 -28.81 1.48 8.99
CA LEU A 169 -29.23 0.51 9.98
C LEU A 169 -29.97 1.18 11.15
N ARG A 170 -29.51 2.36 11.60
CA ARG A 170 -30.23 3.16 12.61
C ARG A 170 -31.62 3.55 12.12
N GLN A 171 -31.73 4.08 10.90
CA GLN A 171 -33.00 4.49 10.31
C GLN A 171 -33.99 3.32 10.22
N ILE A 172 -33.54 2.14 9.75
CA ILE A 172 -34.38 0.94 9.69
C ILE A 172 -34.82 0.51 11.09
N ILE A 173 -33.92 0.53 12.08
CA ILE A 173 -34.28 0.19 13.47
C ILE A 173 -35.39 1.12 13.99
N GLU A 174 -35.33 2.42 13.70
CA GLU A 174 -36.35 3.40 14.10
C GLU A 174 -37.69 3.14 13.41
N GLN A 175 -37.69 2.86 12.10
CA GLN A 175 -38.91 2.53 11.35
C GLN A 175 -39.57 1.23 11.83
N LEU A 176 -38.77 0.19 12.06
CA LEU A 176 -39.24 -1.08 12.58
C LEU A 176 -39.78 -0.94 14.00
N ARG A 177 -39.14 -0.15 14.87
CA ARG A 177 -39.66 0.20 16.21
C ARG A 177 -41.01 0.90 16.10
N PHE A 178 -41.11 1.91 15.25
CA PHE A 178 -42.34 2.65 15.03
C PHE A 178 -43.49 1.74 14.55
N CYS A 179 -43.19 0.76 13.70
CA CYS A 179 -44.17 -0.26 13.29
C CYS A 179 -44.69 -1.07 14.48
N LEU A 180 -43.80 -1.55 15.36
CA LEU A 180 -44.19 -2.32 16.55
C LEU A 180 -44.99 -1.47 17.53
N ASP A 181 -44.61 -0.20 17.75
CA ASP A 181 -45.33 0.73 18.62
C ASP A 181 -46.75 1.03 18.11
N ARG A 182 -46.95 0.99 16.78
CA ARG A 182 -48.27 1.09 16.14
C ARG A 182 -49.02 -0.25 16.10
N GLY A 183 -48.51 -1.29 16.76
CA GLY A 183 -49.16 -2.59 16.93
C GLY A 183 -49.05 -3.53 15.73
N VAL A 184 -47.99 -3.41 14.93
CA VAL A 184 -47.58 -4.46 13.98
C VAL A 184 -47.12 -5.67 14.79
N VAL A 185 -47.63 -6.86 14.45
CA VAL A 185 -47.26 -8.11 15.14
C VAL A 185 -46.37 -8.92 14.22
N VAL A 186 -45.23 -9.37 14.76
CA VAL A 186 -44.21 -10.11 14.02
C VAL A 186 -43.92 -11.42 14.74
N LYS A 187 -43.89 -12.52 14.00
CA LYS A 187 -43.52 -13.84 14.52
C LYS A 187 -42.62 -14.57 13.53
N ASN A 188 -41.53 -15.18 14.00
CA ASN A 188 -40.58 -15.91 13.13
C ASN A 188 -40.14 -15.08 11.91
N GLY A 189 -39.77 -13.83 12.14
CA GLY A 189 -39.34 -12.88 11.11
C GLY A 189 -40.43 -12.43 10.12
N GLU A 190 -41.69 -12.83 10.29
CA GLU A 190 -42.80 -12.49 9.39
C GLU A 190 -43.82 -11.55 10.04
N VAL A 191 -44.31 -10.57 9.27
CA VAL A 191 -45.38 -9.65 9.68
C VAL A 191 -46.74 -10.35 9.62
N MET A 192 -47.30 -10.66 10.79
CA MET A 192 -48.56 -11.38 10.95
C MET A 192 -49.79 -10.46 10.91
N ALA A 193 -49.67 -9.24 11.44
CA ALA A 193 -50.79 -8.29 11.54
C ALA A 193 -50.41 -6.88 11.11
N LYS A 194 -51.41 -6.12 10.64
CA LYS A 194 -51.25 -4.75 10.11
C LYS A 194 -50.27 -4.62 8.93
N LYS A 195 -50.21 -5.65 8.06
CA LYS A 195 -49.37 -5.72 6.85
C LYS A 195 -49.39 -4.44 5.99
N ARG A 196 -50.58 -3.85 5.75
CA ARG A 196 -50.71 -2.60 4.97
C ARG A 196 -50.06 -1.39 5.64
N LEU A 197 -50.18 -1.29 6.96
CA LEU A 197 -49.55 -0.21 7.73
C LEU A 197 -48.02 -0.34 7.67
N PHE A 198 -47.51 -1.56 7.83
CA PHE A 198 -46.08 -1.86 7.73
C PHE A 198 -45.52 -1.47 6.35
N ILE A 199 -46.16 -1.91 5.25
CA ILE A 199 -45.73 -1.56 3.88
C ILE A 199 -45.68 -0.04 3.71
N ASN A 200 -46.74 0.68 4.10
CA ASN A 200 -46.78 2.13 3.94
C ASN A 200 -45.65 2.84 4.70
N ILE A 201 -45.34 2.42 5.93
CA ILE A 201 -44.27 3.01 6.73
C ILE A 201 -42.93 2.76 6.06
N MET A 202 -42.64 1.51 5.69
CA MET A 202 -41.36 1.12 5.08
C MET A 202 -41.14 1.71 3.68
N GLU A 203 -42.21 1.96 2.90
CA GLU A 203 -42.13 2.56 1.56
C GLU A 203 -42.07 4.10 1.59
N SER A 204 -42.64 4.75 2.62
CA SER A 204 -42.83 6.21 2.69
C SER A 204 -41.55 7.05 2.84
N GLU A 205 -40.44 6.44 3.22
CA GLU A 205 -39.16 7.14 3.44
C GLU A 205 -37.98 6.59 2.62
N SER A 206 -38.22 5.64 1.70
CA SER A 206 -37.16 5.13 0.84
C SER A 206 -36.82 6.15 -0.25
N LEU A 207 -35.55 6.54 -0.37
CA LEU A 207 -34.97 7.20 -1.56
C LEU A 207 -35.23 6.31 -2.79
N SER A 208 -36.41 6.43 -3.37
CA SER A 208 -36.93 5.57 -4.42
C SER A 208 -36.45 6.03 -5.81
N GLU A 209 -35.13 6.09 -6.03
CA GLU A 209 -34.61 6.33 -7.38
C GLU A 209 -33.50 5.36 -7.84
N PHE A 210 -32.96 4.49 -6.98
CA PHE A 210 -31.83 3.62 -7.38
C PHE A 210 -32.02 2.10 -7.29
N LEU A 211 -33.11 1.54 -6.74
CA LEU A 211 -33.11 0.12 -6.32
C LEU A 211 -34.26 -0.77 -6.85
N CYS A 212 -34.74 -0.56 -8.07
CA CYS A 212 -35.74 -1.44 -8.67
C CYS A 212 -35.16 -2.40 -9.73
N ARG A 213 -34.44 -3.46 -9.32
CA ARG A 213 -34.30 -4.71 -10.14
C ARG A 213 -34.12 -5.99 -9.30
N ARG A 214 -35.24 -6.65 -8.98
CA ARG A 214 -35.40 -8.10 -9.19
C ARG A 214 -36.76 -8.36 -9.88
N PRO A 215 -36.86 -9.36 -10.77
CA PRO A 215 -37.98 -9.49 -11.70
C PRO A 215 -39.26 -9.94 -11.00
N LYS A 216 -40.38 -9.35 -11.42
CA LYS A 216 -41.74 -9.76 -11.02
C LYS A 216 -41.97 -11.22 -11.40
N ARG A 217 -41.99 -12.15 -10.43
CA ARG A 217 -42.72 -13.40 -10.57
C ARG A 217 -44.15 -13.17 -10.10
N GLY A 218 -45.09 -13.33 -11.03
CA GLY A 218 -46.52 -13.19 -10.83
C GLY A 218 -47.12 -14.28 -9.94
N GLY A 219 -48.27 -13.98 -9.37
CA GLY A 219 -49.10 -14.90 -8.59
C GLY A 219 -49.72 -14.22 -7.37
N LYS A 220 -51.04 -14.03 -7.38
CA LYS A 220 -51.83 -13.68 -6.19
C LYS A 220 -51.79 -14.86 -5.21
N GLN A 221 -50.83 -14.85 -4.29
CA GLN A 221 -50.87 -15.59 -3.03
C GLN A 221 -50.45 -14.62 -1.92
N ASP A 222 -51.01 -14.81 -0.73
CA ASP A 222 -50.73 -14.05 0.49
C ASP A 222 -49.21 -14.04 0.73
N LYS A 223 -48.55 -13.00 0.22
CA LYS A 223 -47.10 -12.98 0.10
C LYS A 223 -46.55 -12.86 1.52
N ARG A 224 -45.70 -13.80 1.92
CA ARG A 224 -44.92 -13.71 3.16
C ARG A 224 -44.21 -12.34 3.17
N ILE A 225 -44.50 -11.52 4.17
CA ILE A 225 -43.88 -10.21 4.32
C ILE A 225 -42.85 -10.33 5.44
N SER A 226 -41.59 -10.39 5.06
CA SER A 226 -40.49 -10.38 6.03
C SER A 226 -40.48 -9.05 6.80
N PHE A 227 -40.23 -9.11 8.10
CA PHE A 227 -40.15 -7.92 8.95
C PHE A 227 -38.91 -7.09 8.65
N VAL A 228 -37.83 -7.72 8.19
CA VAL A 228 -36.65 -7.05 7.65
C VAL A 228 -36.51 -7.44 6.19
N ASP A 229 -36.59 -6.45 5.30
CA ASP A 229 -36.48 -6.68 3.86
C ASP A 229 -35.07 -7.16 3.47
N TRP A 230 -35.00 -8.03 2.46
CA TRP A 230 -33.76 -8.60 1.92
C TRP A 230 -32.75 -7.54 1.49
N HIS A 231 -33.21 -6.37 1.01
CA HIS A 231 -32.31 -5.29 0.60
C HIS A 231 -31.43 -4.78 1.74
N HIS A 232 -31.85 -4.94 3.00
CA HIS A 232 -31.08 -4.53 4.18
C HIS A 232 -30.12 -5.60 4.68
N HIS A 233 -30.20 -6.85 4.19
CA HIS A 233 -29.43 -7.96 4.75
C HIS A 233 -27.92 -7.82 4.49
N ASP A 234 -27.52 -7.20 3.37
CA ASP A 234 -26.11 -6.88 3.08
C ASP A 234 -25.57 -5.85 4.08
N ASP A 235 -26.34 -4.79 4.38
CA ASP A 235 -25.95 -3.79 5.38
C ASP A 235 -25.85 -4.38 6.79
N ILE A 236 -26.78 -5.27 7.13
CA ILE A 236 -26.76 -5.98 8.41
C ILE A 236 -25.56 -6.92 8.48
N LEU A 237 -25.25 -7.67 7.40
CA LEU A 237 -24.07 -8.54 7.33
C LEU A 237 -22.80 -7.75 7.61
N GLU A 238 -22.58 -6.65 6.88
CA GLU A 238 -21.41 -5.78 7.04
C GLU A 238 -21.32 -5.20 8.45
N CYS A 239 -22.44 -4.79 9.04
CA CYS A 239 -22.47 -4.29 10.42
C CYS A 239 -22.22 -5.38 11.47
N ALA A 240 -22.61 -6.63 11.17
CA ALA A 240 -22.56 -7.75 12.12
C ALA A 240 -21.27 -8.59 12.01
N ARG A 241 -20.41 -8.39 11.00
CA ARG A 241 -19.14 -9.14 10.88
C ARG A 241 -18.30 -9.07 12.17
N PRO A 242 -17.74 -10.20 12.65
CA PRO A 242 -17.68 -11.51 11.99
C PRO A 242 -18.81 -12.50 12.38
N MET A 243 -19.92 -12.03 12.98
CA MET A 243 -20.98 -12.92 13.49
C MET A 243 -21.63 -13.78 12.40
N PHE A 244 -21.66 -13.30 11.16
CA PHE A 244 -22.18 -14.01 10.00
C PHE A 244 -21.17 -13.93 8.86
N THR A 245 -21.17 -14.95 8.01
CA THR A 245 -20.31 -15.04 6.82
C THR A 245 -21.08 -14.85 5.53
N SER A 246 -22.41 -14.97 5.56
CA SER A 246 -23.25 -14.80 4.37
C SER A 246 -24.59 -14.13 4.68
N ILE A 247 -25.18 -13.54 3.65
CA ILE A 247 -26.52 -12.90 3.70
C ILE A 247 -27.59 -13.92 4.09
N PHE A 248 -27.42 -15.19 3.69
CA PHE A 248 -28.35 -16.27 4.03
C PHE A 248 -28.38 -16.59 5.52
N GLU A 249 -27.24 -16.55 6.21
CA GLU A 249 -27.20 -16.75 7.66
C GLU A 249 -27.90 -15.61 8.41
N VAL A 250 -27.75 -14.37 7.91
CA VAL A 250 -28.48 -13.21 8.44
C VAL A 250 -29.98 -13.39 8.28
N GLU A 251 -30.45 -13.78 7.09
CA GLU A 251 -31.86 -14.05 6.84
C GLU A 251 -32.39 -15.17 7.74
N GLU A 252 -31.68 -16.29 7.85
CA GLU A 252 -32.08 -17.43 8.67
C GLU A 252 -32.17 -17.05 10.15
N TYR A 253 -31.22 -16.26 10.64
CA TYR A 253 -31.22 -15.77 12.01
C TYR A 253 -32.42 -14.83 12.27
N LEU A 254 -32.68 -13.87 11.38
CA LEU A 254 -33.80 -12.95 11.48
C LEU A 254 -35.16 -13.67 11.40
N ASN A 255 -35.26 -14.74 10.61
CA ASN A 255 -36.45 -15.58 10.50
C ASN A 255 -36.77 -16.37 11.78
N ARG A 256 -35.88 -16.39 12.78
CA ARG A 256 -36.12 -17.04 14.08
C ARG A 256 -36.58 -16.05 15.15
N LEU A 257 -36.59 -14.75 14.86
CA LEU A 257 -36.85 -13.69 15.83
C LEU A 257 -38.24 -13.10 15.69
N ASP A 258 -38.85 -12.77 16.83
CA ASP A 258 -40.04 -11.93 16.89
C ASP A 258 -39.67 -10.44 16.87
N GLY A 259 -40.64 -9.56 16.66
CA GLY A 259 -40.39 -8.14 16.39
C GLY A 259 -39.47 -7.45 17.42
N ALA A 260 -39.77 -7.61 18.71
CA ALA A 260 -38.95 -7.01 19.78
C ALA A 260 -37.53 -7.61 19.85
N GLN A 261 -37.40 -8.92 19.57
CA GLN A 261 -36.11 -9.60 19.54
C GLN A 261 -35.26 -9.13 18.36
N THR A 262 -35.88 -8.93 17.18
CA THR A 262 -35.23 -8.35 16.01
C THR A 262 -34.70 -6.96 16.31
N ILE A 263 -35.50 -6.07 16.90
CA ILE A 263 -35.04 -4.73 17.30
C ILE A 263 -33.87 -4.80 18.27
N SER A 264 -33.95 -5.67 19.30
CA SER A 264 -32.88 -5.84 20.28
C SER A 264 -31.58 -6.31 19.61
N PHE A 265 -31.67 -7.29 18.71
CA PHE A 265 -30.55 -7.80 17.94
C PHE A 265 -29.92 -6.72 17.05
N LEU A 266 -30.70 -6.04 16.21
CA LEU A 266 -30.19 -5.00 15.30
C LEU A 266 -29.58 -3.83 16.09
N SER A 267 -30.17 -3.47 17.23
CA SER A 267 -29.61 -2.42 18.11
C SER A 267 -28.27 -2.83 18.72
N LYS A 268 -28.10 -4.11 19.11
CA LYS A 268 -26.81 -4.64 19.57
C LYS A 268 -25.77 -4.66 18.45
N VAL A 269 -26.16 -5.05 17.24
CA VAL A 269 -25.31 -5.01 16.04
C VAL A 269 -24.83 -3.58 15.79
N LEU A 270 -25.76 -2.61 15.76
CA LEU A 270 -25.45 -1.20 15.56
C LEU A 270 -24.52 -0.66 16.67
N GLN A 271 -24.81 -0.97 17.94
CA GLN A 271 -23.97 -0.53 19.05
C GLN A 271 -22.54 -1.07 18.92
N LYS A 272 -22.37 -2.35 18.60
CA LYS A 272 -21.06 -2.97 18.38
C LYS A 272 -20.35 -2.39 17.14
N TYR A 273 -21.11 -2.10 16.09
CA TYR A 273 -20.59 -1.51 14.85
C TYR A 273 -20.04 -0.09 15.07
N LEU A 274 -20.70 0.70 15.91
CA LEU A 274 -20.30 2.08 16.24
C LEU A 274 -19.13 2.14 17.23
N MET A 275 -18.73 1.03 17.86
CA MET A 275 -17.56 1.03 18.73
C MET A 275 -16.29 1.24 17.89
N PRO A 276 -15.37 2.13 18.31
CA PRO A 276 -14.05 2.24 17.70
C PRO A 276 -13.36 0.88 17.69
N ARG A 277 -12.80 0.50 16.54
CA ARG A 277 -11.94 -0.67 16.40
C ARG A 277 -10.48 -0.20 16.41
N GLU A 278 -9.64 -0.90 17.15
CA GLU A 278 -8.20 -0.73 17.08
C GLU A 278 -7.66 -1.60 15.94
N LEU A 279 -6.89 -1.00 15.02
CA LEU A 279 -6.03 -1.76 14.12
C LEU A 279 -4.64 -1.87 14.74
N ASP A 280 -4.03 -3.03 14.60
CA ASP A 280 -2.71 -3.34 15.16
C ASP A 280 -1.75 -3.79 14.06
N PHE A 281 -0.76 -2.96 13.78
CA PHE A 281 0.32 -3.20 12.83
C PHE A 281 1.69 -3.20 13.54
N SER A 282 1.72 -3.52 14.83
CA SER A 282 2.96 -3.60 15.63
C SER A 282 3.99 -4.59 15.08
N LYS A 283 3.57 -5.59 14.29
CA LYS A 283 4.43 -6.59 13.64
C LYS A 283 4.86 -6.20 12.22
N ALA A 284 4.49 -5.01 11.75
CA ALA A 284 4.80 -4.57 10.39
C ALA A 284 6.26 -4.15 10.23
N LEU A 285 6.79 -4.37 9.03
CA LEU A 285 7.97 -3.67 8.53
C LEU A 285 7.49 -2.46 7.73
N VAL A 286 7.78 -1.26 8.22
CA VAL A 286 7.45 -0.01 7.54
C VAL A 286 8.70 0.51 6.83
N ILE A 287 8.63 0.58 5.50
CA ILE A 287 9.66 1.16 4.65
C ILE A 287 9.19 2.54 4.21
N VAL A 288 9.83 3.58 4.71
CA VAL A 288 9.59 4.97 4.32
C VAL A 288 10.62 5.34 3.27
N MET A 289 10.19 5.82 2.11
CA MET A 289 11.08 6.18 1.02
C MET A 289 10.79 7.59 0.55
N GLY A 290 11.84 8.33 0.20
CA GLY A 290 11.64 9.66 -0.37
C GLY A 290 12.87 10.23 -1.08
N ASN A 291 12.60 11.24 -1.90
CA ASN A 291 13.60 12.02 -2.60
C ASN A 291 13.97 13.26 -1.77
N LEU A 292 15.27 13.45 -1.53
CA LEU A 292 15.82 14.58 -0.78
C LEU A 292 16.94 15.23 -1.58
N ASP A 293 16.65 15.70 -2.80
CA ASP A 293 17.68 16.16 -3.74
C ASP A 293 18.57 17.27 -3.16
N GLU A 294 18.06 18.10 -2.25
CA GLU A 294 18.84 19.16 -1.60
C GLU A 294 19.98 18.66 -0.69
N ILE A 295 20.00 17.38 -0.31
CA ILE A 295 21.13 16.82 0.44
C ILE A 295 22.30 16.43 -0.47
N TYR A 296 22.11 16.48 -1.79
CA TYR A 296 23.13 16.13 -2.80
C TYR A 296 23.81 17.36 -3.41
N HIS A 297 23.28 18.57 -3.23
CA HIS A 297 23.97 19.80 -3.63
C HIS A 297 25.07 20.14 -2.62
N MET A 298 26.32 19.76 -2.91
CA MET A 298 27.49 19.98 -2.05
C MET A 298 28.34 21.18 -2.50
N SER A 299 28.34 21.52 -3.80
CA SER A 299 29.00 22.70 -4.34
C SER A 299 28.19 23.33 -5.48
N ASP A 300 28.04 24.67 -5.49
CA ASP A 300 27.39 25.42 -6.59
C ASP A 300 28.34 25.66 -7.78
N LEU A 301 29.54 25.06 -7.76
CA LEU A 301 30.67 25.43 -8.63
C LEU A 301 30.91 24.45 -9.79
N VAL A 302 30.38 23.24 -9.71
CA VAL A 302 30.55 22.19 -10.73
C VAL A 302 29.18 21.61 -11.04
N ASP A 303 28.88 21.43 -12.32
CA ASP A 303 27.66 20.74 -12.74
C ASP A 303 27.76 19.27 -12.29
N PRO A 304 26.89 18.79 -11.39
CA PRO A 304 26.97 17.42 -10.88
C PRO A 304 26.76 16.36 -11.97
N ASP A 305 26.22 16.74 -13.12
CA ASP A 305 26.03 15.84 -14.25
C ASP A 305 27.27 15.72 -15.17
N GLU A 306 28.32 16.54 -14.98
CA GLU A 306 29.55 16.44 -15.78
C GLU A 306 30.37 15.18 -15.47
N ASN A 307 30.42 14.74 -14.20
CA ASN A 307 31.25 13.62 -13.78
C ASN A 307 30.59 12.75 -12.71
N ALA A 308 30.10 11.57 -13.14
CA ALA A 308 29.47 10.58 -12.28
C ALA A 308 30.36 10.09 -11.11
N ASP A 309 31.67 9.94 -11.32
CA ASP A 309 32.58 9.43 -10.29
C ASP A 309 32.84 10.47 -9.19
N GLU A 310 32.95 11.74 -9.57
CA GLU A 310 33.12 12.84 -8.62
C GLU A 310 31.85 13.04 -7.79
N PHE A 311 30.69 13.11 -8.45
CA PHE A 311 29.41 13.21 -7.76
C PHE A 311 29.13 12.00 -6.86
N TYR A 312 29.58 10.81 -7.25
CA TYR A 312 29.55 9.61 -6.40
C TYR A 312 30.32 9.80 -5.10
N VAL A 313 31.57 10.26 -5.18
CA VAL A 313 32.40 10.51 -3.99
C VAL A 313 31.78 11.55 -3.07
N GLU A 314 31.20 12.62 -3.61
CA GLU A 314 30.48 13.63 -2.82
C GLU A 314 29.24 13.03 -2.13
N SER A 315 28.46 12.23 -2.86
CA SER A 315 27.24 11.62 -2.31
C SER A 315 27.52 10.66 -1.15
N LEU A 316 28.70 10.03 -1.10
CA LEU A 316 29.12 9.17 0.01
C LEU A 316 29.37 9.93 1.31
N GLN A 317 29.57 11.24 1.25
CA GLN A 317 29.81 12.08 2.44
C GLN A 317 28.51 12.57 3.10
N ILE A 318 27.34 12.21 2.55
CA ILE A 318 26.05 12.61 3.10
C ILE A 318 25.78 11.84 4.40
N THR A 319 25.41 12.56 5.45
CA THR A 319 25.23 12.00 6.80
C THR A 319 23.78 12.10 7.27
N VAL A 320 23.40 11.26 8.25
CA VAL A 320 22.06 11.26 8.86
C VAL A 320 21.65 12.63 9.44
N PRO A 321 22.54 13.43 10.08
CA PRO A 321 22.20 14.80 10.48
C PRO A 321 21.71 15.68 9.31
N ARG A 322 22.31 15.54 8.12
CA ARG A 322 21.89 16.29 6.92
C ARG A 322 20.52 15.84 6.43
N VAL A 323 20.23 14.54 6.48
CA VAL A 323 18.88 14.00 6.21
C VAL A 323 17.85 14.56 7.18
N LYS A 324 18.14 14.53 8.49
CA LYS A 324 17.21 15.06 9.51
C LYS A 324 16.95 16.55 9.33
N TRP A 325 17.96 17.33 8.97
CA TRP A 325 17.79 18.73 8.63
C TRP A 325 16.84 18.93 7.43
N ALA A 326 17.00 18.14 6.36
CA ALA A 326 16.12 18.19 5.20
C ALA A 326 14.67 17.80 5.55
N LEU A 327 14.48 16.79 6.40
CA LEU A 327 13.16 16.38 6.89
C LEU A 327 12.52 17.46 7.78
N GLN A 328 13.28 18.12 8.64
CA GLN A 328 12.78 19.19 9.54
C GLN A 328 12.23 20.42 8.80
N LYS A 329 12.64 20.64 7.55
CA LYS A 329 12.05 21.66 6.68
C LYS A 329 10.62 21.31 6.23
N ARG A 330 10.27 20.02 6.21
CA ARG A 330 8.99 19.51 5.68
C ARG A 330 8.05 19.02 6.77
N PHE A 331 8.62 18.55 7.88
CA PHE A 331 7.91 17.88 8.96
C PHE A 331 8.16 18.56 10.30
N ARG A 332 7.20 18.39 11.21
CA ARG A 332 7.35 18.81 12.61
C ARG A 332 8.39 17.94 13.33
N ASN A 333 8.99 18.46 14.40
CA ASN A 333 10.13 17.80 15.04
C ASN A 333 9.75 16.45 15.65
N GLU A 334 8.55 16.35 16.22
CA GLU A 334 7.99 15.11 16.77
C GLU A 334 7.73 14.06 15.68
N GLN A 335 7.39 14.49 14.47
CA GLN A 335 7.18 13.60 13.32
C GLN A 335 8.51 13.04 12.81
N VAL A 336 9.54 13.89 12.72
CA VAL A 336 10.91 13.44 12.38
C VAL A 336 11.43 12.45 13.44
N ALA A 337 11.10 12.67 14.71
CA ALA A 337 11.48 11.74 15.78
C ALA A 337 10.82 10.35 15.64
N ARG A 338 9.57 10.28 15.14
CA ARG A 338 8.84 9.02 14.91
C ARG A 338 9.39 8.19 13.74
N LEU A 339 10.16 8.80 12.82
CA LEU A 339 10.88 8.06 11.78
C LEU A 339 12.07 7.24 12.33
N GLY A 340 12.46 7.48 13.59
CA GLY A 340 13.53 6.73 14.25
C GLY A 340 14.93 7.17 13.80
N ASN A 341 15.87 6.22 13.79
CA ASN A 341 17.29 6.46 13.44
C ASN A 341 17.80 5.56 12.32
N ASN A 342 16.97 4.64 11.83
CA ASN A 342 17.29 3.72 10.75
C ASN A 342 17.17 4.46 9.40
N HIS A 343 18.14 5.32 9.09
CA HIS A 343 18.17 6.11 7.86
C HIS A 343 19.28 5.59 6.94
N ILE A 344 18.87 4.93 5.86
CA ILE A 344 19.75 4.44 4.80
C ILE A 344 19.79 5.50 3.71
N ILE A 345 20.99 5.92 3.34
CA ILE A 345 21.23 6.96 2.36
C ILE A 345 21.81 6.31 1.10
N TYR A 346 21.11 6.47 -0.01
CA TYR A 346 21.56 6.00 -1.31
C TYR A 346 22.62 6.96 -1.85
N PRO A 347 23.82 6.49 -2.19
CA PRO A 347 24.73 7.29 -2.98
C PRO A 347 24.18 7.47 -4.40
N SER A 348 24.77 8.38 -5.17
CA SER A 348 24.62 8.35 -6.62
C SER A 348 25.29 7.09 -7.20
N LEU A 349 25.28 6.94 -8.52
CA LEU A 349 25.96 5.84 -9.17
C LEU A 349 27.25 6.35 -9.82
N ASN A 350 28.32 5.56 -9.67
CA ASN A 350 29.58 5.83 -10.37
C ASN A 350 29.52 5.39 -11.83
N LYS A 351 30.50 5.81 -12.63
CA LYS A 351 30.57 5.52 -14.06
C LYS A 351 30.50 4.02 -14.35
N LYS A 352 31.27 3.22 -13.61
CA LYS A 352 31.33 1.75 -13.77
C LYS A 352 29.96 1.09 -13.54
N ALA A 353 29.18 1.59 -12.58
CA ALA A 353 27.84 1.09 -12.31
C ALA A 353 26.90 1.38 -13.49
N TYR A 354 26.92 2.60 -14.02
CA TYR A 354 26.15 2.97 -15.22
C TYR A 354 26.50 2.12 -16.43
N GLU A 355 27.79 1.98 -16.76
CA GLU A 355 28.25 1.14 -17.88
C GLU A 355 27.78 -0.32 -17.74
N LYS A 356 27.82 -0.86 -16.52
CA LYS A 356 27.33 -2.22 -16.24
C LYS A 356 25.81 -2.34 -16.38
N ILE A 357 25.05 -1.34 -15.94
CA ILE A 357 23.58 -1.30 -16.12
C ILE A 357 23.23 -1.28 -17.62
N ILE A 358 23.91 -0.43 -18.40
CA ILE A 358 23.73 -0.34 -19.85
C ILE A 358 24.06 -1.69 -20.51
N ALA A 359 25.16 -2.32 -20.12
CA ALA A 359 25.55 -3.62 -20.65
C ALA A 359 24.52 -4.73 -20.36
N ILE A 360 23.97 -4.76 -19.13
CA ILE A 360 22.91 -5.71 -18.77
C ILE A 360 21.67 -5.48 -19.64
N LYS A 361 21.26 -4.23 -19.85
CA LYS A 361 20.09 -3.90 -20.68
C LYS A 361 20.27 -4.26 -22.15
N LEU A 362 21.45 -4.02 -22.72
CA LEU A 362 21.79 -4.47 -24.06
C LEU A 362 21.74 -6.00 -24.16
N HIS A 363 22.27 -6.71 -23.16
CA HIS A 363 22.23 -8.17 -23.12
C HIS A 363 20.81 -8.73 -23.02
N GLU A 364 19.93 -8.12 -22.21
CA GLU A 364 18.50 -8.48 -22.15
C GLU A 364 17.84 -8.41 -23.54
N VAL A 365 18.21 -7.42 -24.36
CA VAL A 365 17.73 -7.32 -25.74
C VAL A 365 18.30 -8.44 -26.61
N VAL A 366 19.60 -8.70 -26.54
CA VAL A 366 20.24 -9.81 -27.30
C VAL A 366 19.52 -11.14 -27.01
N VAL A 367 19.31 -11.46 -25.74
CA VAL A 367 18.62 -12.68 -25.31
C VAL A 367 17.19 -12.73 -25.84
N ARG A 368 16.42 -11.63 -25.68
CA ARG A 368 15.03 -11.55 -26.15
C ARG A 368 14.92 -11.78 -27.66
N ILE A 369 15.84 -11.22 -28.45
CA ILE A 369 15.84 -11.35 -29.92
C ILE A 369 16.19 -12.78 -30.33
N GLN A 370 17.21 -13.35 -29.70
CA GLN A 370 17.60 -14.74 -29.95
C GLN A 370 16.44 -15.70 -29.64
N GLU A 371 15.72 -15.49 -28.54
CA GLU A 371 14.59 -16.34 -28.15
C GLU A 371 13.36 -16.17 -29.06
N GLN A 372 13.05 -14.94 -29.49
CA GLN A 372 11.84 -14.67 -30.28
C GLN A 372 12.02 -14.91 -31.78
N PHE A 373 13.20 -14.57 -32.33
CA PHE A 373 13.45 -14.57 -33.77
C PHE A 373 14.54 -15.55 -34.19
N GLY A 374 15.27 -16.14 -33.26
CA GLY A 374 16.39 -17.04 -33.56
C GLY A 374 17.64 -16.33 -34.10
N VAL A 375 17.68 -15.00 -34.03
CA VAL A 375 18.76 -14.17 -34.60
C VAL A 375 19.78 -13.82 -33.53
N ALA A 376 21.04 -14.13 -33.80
CA ALA A 376 22.15 -13.72 -32.96
C ALA A 376 22.54 -12.28 -33.32
N ILE A 377 22.48 -11.38 -32.35
CA ILE A 377 22.91 -9.99 -32.49
C ILE A 377 24.03 -9.67 -31.51
N GLU A 378 24.91 -8.75 -31.91
CA GLU A 378 25.99 -8.22 -31.07
C GLU A 378 26.02 -6.71 -31.22
N PHE A 379 26.19 -6.01 -30.10
CA PHE A 379 26.33 -4.55 -30.09
C PHE A 379 27.82 -4.18 -30.01
N ASP A 380 28.26 -3.31 -30.92
CA ASP A 380 29.60 -2.74 -30.82
C ASP A 380 29.77 -1.90 -29.55
N SER A 381 31.00 -1.84 -29.03
CA SER A 381 31.35 -1.05 -27.84
C SER A 381 30.97 0.43 -27.94
N SER A 382 30.92 0.99 -29.15
CA SER A 382 30.48 2.38 -29.40
C SER A 382 29.03 2.63 -28.97
N VAL A 383 28.15 1.63 -29.03
CA VAL A 383 26.74 1.75 -28.61
C VAL A 383 26.65 2.01 -27.11
N ASN A 384 27.46 1.30 -26.31
CA ASN A 384 27.52 1.53 -24.86
C ASN A 384 27.99 2.97 -24.56
N LYS A 385 29.02 3.43 -25.28
CA LYS A 385 29.54 4.80 -25.13
C LYS A 385 28.50 5.87 -25.47
N ILE A 386 27.73 5.69 -26.55
CA ILE A 386 26.65 6.63 -26.93
C ILE A 386 25.55 6.64 -25.88
N LEU A 387 25.10 5.46 -25.43
CA LEU A 387 24.07 5.35 -24.38
C LEU A 387 24.51 5.97 -23.06
N TYR A 388 25.80 5.87 -22.73
CA TYR A 388 26.36 6.53 -21.56
C TYR A 388 26.30 8.05 -21.73
N LEU A 389 26.86 8.58 -22.83
CA LEU A 389 26.97 10.03 -23.06
C LEU A 389 25.60 10.73 -23.17
N GLU A 390 24.62 10.07 -23.81
CA GLU A 390 23.27 10.63 -24.04
C GLU A 390 22.27 10.31 -22.91
N GLY A 391 22.58 9.33 -22.06
CA GLY A 391 21.64 8.79 -21.09
C GLY A 391 22.03 8.99 -19.63
N VAL A 392 23.29 9.25 -19.31
CA VAL A 392 23.74 9.36 -17.92
C VAL A 392 23.66 10.79 -17.43
N PHE A 393 22.67 11.02 -16.56
CA PHE A 393 22.52 12.23 -15.76
C PHE A 393 22.60 11.82 -14.28
N PRO A 394 23.79 11.87 -13.65
CA PRO A 394 24.04 11.46 -12.27
C PRO A 394 22.99 11.92 -11.25
N THR A 395 22.48 13.16 -11.37
CA THR A 395 21.45 13.73 -10.49
C THR A 395 20.08 13.05 -10.61
N GLN A 396 19.81 12.38 -11.74
CA GLN A 396 18.53 11.74 -12.05
C GLN A 396 18.58 10.21 -11.97
N GLY A 397 19.74 9.66 -11.59
CA GLY A 397 19.94 8.21 -11.44
C GLY A 397 19.83 7.47 -12.78
N VAL A 398 19.18 6.31 -12.78
CA VAL A 398 19.12 5.40 -13.95
C VAL A 398 17.95 5.73 -14.89
N ARG A 399 17.00 6.58 -14.48
CA ARG A 399 15.78 6.82 -15.25
C ARG A 399 16.05 7.36 -16.67
N PRO A 400 16.90 8.39 -16.86
CA PRO A 400 17.20 8.87 -18.22
C PRO A 400 17.92 7.81 -19.06
N VAL A 401 18.81 7.00 -18.47
CA VAL A 401 19.49 5.90 -19.17
C VAL A 401 18.47 4.93 -19.77
N LEU A 402 17.43 4.56 -19.03
CA LEU A 402 16.37 3.68 -19.54
C LEU A 402 15.54 4.34 -20.64
N THR A 403 15.22 5.62 -20.50
CA THR A 403 14.49 6.37 -21.53
C THR A 403 15.31 6.49 -22.81
N THR A 404 16.59 6.85 -22.71
CA THR A 404 17.52 6.92 -23.85
C THR A 404 17.72 5.55 -24.49
N PHE A 405 17.83 4.50 -23.68
CA PHE A 405 17.89 3.12 -24.16
C PHE A 405 16.65 2.75 -24.99
N ASN A 406 15.46 2.98 -24.45
CA ASN A 406 14.22 2.66 -25.16
C ASN A 406 14.11 3.47 -26.46
N SER A 407 14.45 4.76 -26.43
CA SER A 407 14.42 5.60 -27.64
C SER A 407 15.42 5.15 -28.70
N LEU A 408 16.68 4.90 -28.35
CA LEU A 408 17.70 4.58 -29.36
C LEU A 408 17.62 3.12 -29.81
N ILE A 409 17.52 2.17 -28.88
CA ILE A 409 17.64 0.74 -29.18
C ILE A 409 16.33 0.15 -29.68
N GLU A 410 15.16 0.50 -29.11
CA GLU A 410 13.89 -0.09 -29.58
C GLU A 410 13.53 0.39 -31.00
N HIS A 411 13.89 1.62 -31.37
CA HIS A 411 13.72 2.09 -32.75
C HIS A 411 14.63 1.36 -33.74
N LEU A 412 15.91 1.14 -33.37
CA LEU A 412 16.84 0.37 -34.19
C LEU A 412 16.38 -1.08 -34.35
N PHE A 413 15.80 -1.67 -33.30
CA PHE A 413 15.27 -3.03 -33.30
C PHE A 413 14.18 -3.24 -34.37
N VAL A 414 13.19 -2.35 -34.43
CA VAL A 414 12.10 -2.44 -35.43
C VAL A 414 12.67 -2.38 -36.85
N ALA A 415 13.63 -1.49 -37.09
CA ALA A 415 14.27 -1.36 -38.40
C ALA A 415 15.07 -2.62 -38.78
N ILE A 416 15.83 -3.19 -37.84
CA ILE A 416 16.63 -4.41 -38.07
C ILE A 416 15.73 -5.60 -38.41
N ILE A 417 14.67 -5.84 -37.65
CA ILE A 417 13.75 -6.96 -37.95
C ILE A 417 13.09 -6.82 -39.31
N ILE A 418 12.60 -5.62 -39.65
CA ILE A 418 11.97 -5.39 -40.97
C ILE A 418 12.98 -5.65 -42.09
N SER A 419 14.23 -5.23 -41.92
CA SER A 419 15.28 -5.47 -42.91
C SER A 419 15.62 -6.95 -43.08
N LEU A 420 15.71 -7.73 -41.99
CA LEU A 420 15.99 -9.17 -42.02
C LEU A 420 14.84 -9.97 -42.66
N GLY A 421 13.58 -9.52 -42.49
CA GLY A 421 12.43 -10.14 -43.15
C GLY A 421 12.43 -9.98 -44.67
N ASN A 422 13.09 -8.95 -45.20
CA ASN A 422 13.20 -8.71 -46.64
C ASN A 422 14.30 -9.54 -47.33
N GLU A 423 15.17 -10.22 -46.59
CA GLU A 423 16.21 -11.11 -47.14
C GLU A 423 15.76 -12.59 -47.22
N ILE A 424 14.56 -12.93 -46.72
CA ILE A 424 14.02 -14.31 -46.66
C ILE A 424 12.93 -14.57 -47.74
N LEU A 425 12.60 -13.60 -48.57
CA LEU A 425 11.70 -13.73 -49.74
C LEU A 425 12.48 -13.53 -51.05
#